data_AF-A0A8C5TRC6-F1
#
_entry.id   AF-A0A8C5TRC6-F1
#
_cell.length_a   1.000
_cell.length_b   1.000
_cell.length_c   1.000
_cell.angle_alpha   90.00
_cell.angle_beta   90.00
_cell.angle_gamma   90.00
#
_symmetry.space_group_name_H-M   'P 1'
#
loop_
_entity.id
_entity.type
_entity.pdbx_description
1 polymer ?
#
loop_
_entity_poly.entity_id
_entity_poly.type
_entity_poly.pdbx_seq_one_letter_code
_entity_poly.pdbx_strand_id
1 'polypeptide(L)'
;MARVPHVVADTGAFLSAAPLTSRTRCTRAEVLAEIRDRPARRRLAALPCELRVRRPRPELLRLVTEFSKKTGDYPSLSAADLQVLALTCQLQTEIDGPGCLRWEPQDKVRLSSTPRHPEAPLHLAGFHLPAKDHLGHDQGFLSPLW
;
A
#
# COMPACT_ATOMS: atom_id res chain seq x y z
N MET A 1 -8.66 -2.52 -18.54
CA MET A 1 -8.09 -2.01 -17.28
C MET A 1 -8.20 -0.49 -17.29
N ALA A 2 -8.80 0.10 -16.24
CA ALA A 2 -8.89 1.56 -16.14
C ALA A 2 -7.49 2.17 -16.11
N ARG A 3 -7.22 3.14 -16.99
CA ARG A 3 -5.90 3.76 -17.10
C ARG A 3 -5.76 4.82 -16.02
N VAL A 4 -4.88 4.60 -15.05
CA VAL A 4 -4.62 5.58 -13.98
C VAL A 4 -3.91 6.80 -14.59
N PRO A 5 -4.48 8.01 -14.52
CA PRO A 5 -3.95 9.17 -15.21
C PRO A 5 -2.63 9.70 -14.61
N HIS A 6 -2.47 9.59 -13.28
CA HIS A 6 -1.32 10.11 -12.52
C HIS A 6 -0.78 9.03 -11.57
N VAL A 7 0.53 8.83 -11.55
CA VAL A 7 1.21 7.89 -10.65
C VAL A 7 2.39 8.58 -9.97
N VAL A 8 2.51 8.35 -8.67
CA VAL A 8 3.72 8.58 -7.89
C VAL A 8 4.42 7.24 -7.72
N ALA A 9 5.68 7.15 -8.17
CA ALA A 9 6.48 5.94 -8.04
C ALA A 9 7.44 6.05 -6.85
N ASP A 10 7.39 5.06 -5.97
CA ASP A 10 8.32 4.84 -4.86
C ASP A 10 9.51 3.96 -5.30
N THR A 11 10.41 3.65 -4.36
CA THR A 11 11.56 2.76 -4.62
C THR A 11 11.09 1.37 -5.07
N GLY A 12 10.03 0.83 -4.45
CA GLY A 12 9.48 -0.50 -4.75
C GLY A 12 9.03 -0.65 -6.21
N ALA A 13 8.40 0.38 -6.79
CA ALA A 13 8.00 0.38 -8.19
C ALA A 13 9.18 0.19 -9.15
N PHE A 14 10.35 0.79 -8.85
CA PHE A 14 11.54 0.65 -9.69
C PHE A 14 12.26 -0.69 -9.49
N LEU A 15 12.31 -1.18 -8.25
CA LEU A 15 12.93 -2.47 -7.94
C LEU A 15 12.18 -3.63 -8.61
N SER A 16 10.84 -3.62 -8.52
CA SER A 16 9.96 -4.63 -9.12
C SER A 16 9.75 -4.49 -10.63
N ALA A 17 10.30 -3.44 -11.27
CA ALA A 17 10.06 -3.11 -12.67
C ALA A 17 8.57 -2.97 -13.02
N ALA A 18 7.81 -2.32 -12.14
CA ALA A 18 6.37 -2.12 -12.32
C ALA A 18 6.07 -1.32 -13.61
N PRO A 19 5.01 -1.67 -14.35
CA PRO A 19 4.64 -0.98 -15.58
C PRO A 19 4.06 0.41 -15.29
N LEU A 20 4.90 1.44 -15.41
CA LEU A 20 4.48 2.83 -15.28
C LEU A 20 3.80 3.29 -16.58
N THR A 21 2.56 2.88 -16.85
CA THR A 21 1.83 3.19 -18.12
C THR A 21 0.99 4.47 -18.08
N SER A 22 1.01 5.17 -16.94
CA SER A 22 0.26 6.40 -16.68
C SER A 22 0.73 7.58 -17.51
N ARG A 23 -0.18 8.53 -17.77
CA ARG A 23 0.12 9.75 -18.55
C ARG A 23 1.11 10.63 -17.81
N THR A 24 0.89 10.83 -16.52
CA THR A 24 1.80 11.57 -15.64
C THR A 24 2.45 10.61 -14.66
N ARG A 25 3.78 10.57 -14.66
CA ARG A 25 4.57 9.79 -13.72
C ARG A 25 5.50 10.72 -12.99
N CYS A 26 5.55 10.59 -11.68
CA CYS A 26 6.42 11.42 -10.87
C CYS A 26 7.02 10.64 -9.72
N THR A 27 8.13 11.17 -9.20
CA THR A 27 8.83 10.61 -8.06
C THR A 27 9.60 11.72 -7.33
N ARG A 28 10.29 11.34 -6.25
CA ARG A 28 11.20 12.18 -5.47
C ARG A 28 12.65 11.93 -5.83
N ALA A 29 13.50 12.92 -5.66
CA ALA A 29 14.94 12.76 -5.90
C ALA A 29 15.56 11.78 -4.89
N GLU A 30 15.04 11.78 -3.68
CA GLU A 30 15.40 10.95 -2.55
C GLU A 30 15.14 9.47 -2.86
N VAL A 31 13.98 9.16 -3.45
CA VAL A 31 13.67 7.81 -3.96
C VAL A 31 14.70 7.35 -5.00
N LEU A 32 15.05 8.22 -5.96
CA LEU A 32 16.06 7.88 -6.96
C LEU A 32 17.46 7.68 -6.36
N ALA A 33 17.79 8.41 -5.30
CA ALA A 33 19.05 8.28 -4.59
C ALA A 33 19.16 6.97 -3.79
N GLU A 34 18.05 6.42 -3.32
CA GLU A 34 17.98 5.14 -2.62
C GLU A 34 18.25 3.93 -3.52
N ILE A 35 17.92 4.02 -4.80
CA ILE A 35 18.11 2.93 -5.76
C ILE A 35 19.61 2.70 -5.97
N ARG A 36 20.19 1.68 -5.34
CA ARG A 36 21.61 1.31 -5.49
C ARG A 36 21.83 0.11 -6.40
N ASP A 37 20.78 -0.68 -6.63
CA ASP A 37 20.84 -1.87 -7.45
C ASP A 37 21.16 -1.57 -8.93
N ARG A 38 22.14 -2.27 -9.50
CA ARG A 38 22.65 -2.03 -10.86
C ARG A 38 21.60 -2.35 -11.93
N PRO A 39 20.91 -3.50 -11.90
CA PRO A 39 19.75 -3.75 -12.77
C PRO A 39 18.68 -2.66 -12.70
N ALA A 40 18.26 -2.26 -11.49
CA ALA A 40 17.24 -1.21 -11.33
C ALA A 40 17.69 0.13 -11.93
N ARG A 41 18.94 0.56 -11.70
CA ARG A 41 19.52 1.77 -12.30
C ARG A 41 19.55 1.72 -13.82
N ARG A 42 19.91 0.57 -14.41
CA ARG A 42 19.90 0.39 -15.87
C ARG A 42 18.49 0.52 -16.45
N ARG A 43 17.50 -0.13 -15.81
CA ARG A 43 16.09 -0.01 -16.22
C ARG A 43 15.57 1.41 -16.10
N LEU A 44 15.90 2.11 -15.01
CA LEU A 44 15.54 3.51 -14.81
C LEU A 44 16.16 4.41 -15.89
N ALA A 45 17.43 4.21 -16.25
CA ALA A 45 18.10 4.97 -17.29
C ALA A 45 17.53 4.71 -18.70
N ALA A 46 17.00 3.50 -18.92
CA ALA A 46 16.37 3.09 -20.18
C ALA A 46 14.83 3.19 -20.15
N LEU A 47 14.26 3.98 -19.22
CA LEU A 47 12.82 4.07 -19.07
C LEU A 47 12.21 4.65 -20.37
N PRO A 48 11.23 3.99 -21.00
CA PRO A 48 10.69 4.41 -22.31
C PRO A 48 9.77 5.63 -22.21
N CYS A 49 9.90 6.41 -21.13
CA CYS A 49 9.00 7.48 -20.82
C CYS A 49 9.61 8.51 -19.87
N GLU A 50 9.03 9.70 -19.88
CA GLU A 50 9.44 10.79 -18.99
C GLU A 50 8.95 10.51 -17.55
N LEU A 51 9.91 10.54 -16.62
CA LEU A 51 9.67 10.49 -15.18
C LEU A 51 9.97 11.86 -14.56
N ARG A 52 8.94 12.50 -13.98
CA ARG A 52 9.08 13.85 -13.42
C ARG A 52 9.52 13.83 -11.97
N VAL A 53 10.67 14.43 -11.68
CA VAL A 53 11.10 14.64 -10.30
C VAL A 53 10.42 15.91 -9.76
N ARG A 54 9.52 15.76 -8.80
CA ARG A 54 8.76 16.88 -8.20
C ARG A 54 9.04 16.98 -6.71
N ARG A 55 9.02 18.19 -6.16
CA ARG A 55 9.08 18.42 -4.70
C ARG A 55 7.66 18.64 -4.15
N PRO A 56 7.29 18.01 -3.03
CA PRO A 56 6.02 18.30 -2.37
C PRO A 56 6.09 19.68 -1.71
N ARG A 57 4.92 20.30 -1.56
CA ARG A 57 4.75 21.52 -0.78
C ARG A 57 5.12 21.26 0.70
N PRO A 58 5.89 22.15 1.36
CA PRO A 58 6.28 21.97 2.75
C PRO A 58 5.09 21.83 3.71
N GLU A 59 3.97 22.50 3.40
CA GLU A 59 2.74 22.44 4.20
C GLU A 59 2.16 21.02 4.20
N LEU A 60 2.12 20.37 3.05
CA LEU A 60 1.64 18.99 2.91
C LEU A 60 2.58 17.99 3.56
N LEU A 61 3.89 18.22 3.49
CA LEU A 61 4.85 17.38 4.19
C LEU A 61 4.65 17.42 5.71
N ARG A 62 4.42 18.63 6.26
CA ARG A 62 4.08 18.79 7.68
C ARG A 62 2.78 18.08 8.04
N LEU A 63 1.72 18.25 7.24
CA LEU A 63 0.44 17.58 7.45
C LEU A 63 0.57 16.05 7.48
N VAL A 64 1.26 15.46 6.49
CA VAL A 64 1.51 14.01 6.43
C VAL A 64 2.33 13.54 7.63
N THR A 65 3.34 14.33 8.03
CA THR A 65 4.18 14.02 9.20
C THR A 65 3.34 13.97 10.47
N GLU A 66 2.53 15.00 10.74
CA GLU A 66 1.66 15.03 11.91
C GLU A 66 0.58 13.94 11.85
N PHE A 67 0.01 13.66 10.68
CA PHE A 67 -0.92 12.55 10.49
C PHE A 67 -0.29 11.20 10.86
N SER A 68 0.94 10.93 10.37
CA SER A 68 1.66 9.69 10.67
C SER A 68 2.03 9.52 12.14
N LYS A 69 2.21 10.63 12.89
CA LYS A 69 2.42 10.58 14.34
C LYS A 69 1.14 10.19 15.07
N LYS A 70 -0.02 10.68 14.61
CA LYS A 70 -1.33 10.35 15.19
C LYS A 70 -1.72 8.89 14.93
N THR A 71 -1.35 8.32 13.78
CA THR A 71 -1.59 6.89 13.48
C THR A 71 -0.56 5.96 14.13
N GLY A 72 0.58 6.50 14.57
CA GLY A 72 1.68 5.73 15.15
C GLY A 72 2.65 5.14 14.11
N ASP A 73 2.49 5.46 12.82
CA ASP A 73 3.34 4.96 11.74
C ASP A 73 4.68 5.70 11.63
N TYR A 74 4.75 6.94 12.13
CA TYR A 74 5.91 7.82 11.98
C TYR A 74 7.28 7.15 12.30
N PRO A 75 7.44 6.38 13.39
CA PRO A 75 8.72 5.73 13.71
C PRO A 75 9.19 4.71 12.67
N SER A 76 8.26 4.17 11.88
CA SER A 76 8.52 3.14 10.87
C SER A 76 8.67 3.71 9.45
N LEU A 77 8.35 4.99 9.25
CA LEU A 77 8.41 5.65 7.95
C LEU A 77 9.75 6.36 7.75
N SER A 78 10.35 6.21 6.56
CA SER A 78 11.54 6.95 6.18
C SER A 78 11.23 8.39 5.72
N ALA A 79 12.28 9.20 5.59
CA ALA A 79 12.14 10.54 5.01
C ALA A 79 11.65 10.51 3.55
N ALA A 80 12.07 9.52 2.75
CA ALA A 80 11.60 9.36 1.38
C ALA A 80 10.11 8.98 1.35
N ASP A 81 9.67 8.09 2.24
CA ASP A 81 8.27 7.68 2.36
C ASP A 81 7.37 8.88 2.67
N LEU A 82 7.73 9.69 3.67
CA LEU A 82 6.99 10.92 4.01
C LEU A 82 6.88 11.88 2.83
N GLN A 83 7.93 12.01 2.03
CA GLN A 83 7.92 12.87 0.84
C GLN A 83 7.08 12.30 -0.31
N VAL A 84 7.08 10.98 -0.51
CA VAL A 84 6.22 10.30 -1.50
C VAL A 84 4.75 10.44 -1.12
N LEU A 85 4.41 10.24 0.15
CA LEU A 85 3.08 10.45 0.70
C LEU A 85 2.62 11.91 0.50
N ALA A 86 3.47 12.88 0.87
CA ALA A 86 3.16 14.30 0.69
C ALA A 86 2.97 14.70 -0.79
N LEU A 87 3.77 14.14 -1.70
CA LEU A 87 3.62 14.37 -3.14
C LEU A 87 2.31 13.77 -3.67
N THR A 88 1.92 12.61 -3.14
CA THR A 88 0.64 11.95 -3.48
C THR A 88 -0.53 12.81 -3.03
N CYS A 89 -0.52 13.29 -1.78
CA CYS A 89 -1.54 14.22 -1.29
C CYS A 89 -1.60 15.49 -2.15
N GLN A 90 -0.46 16.04 -2.54
CA GLN A 90 -0.41 17.22 -3.40
C GLN A 90 -1.12 16.99 -4.73
N LEU A 91 -0.79 15.90 -5.42
CA LEU A 91 -1.42 15.56 -6.69
C LEU A 91 -2.92 15.36 -6.54
N GLN A 92 -3.36 14.68 -5.49
CA GLN A 92 -4.77 14.50 -5.22
C GLN A 92 -5.48 15.86 -5.07
N THR A 93 -4.88 16.80 -4.33
CA THR A 93 -5.44 18.16 -4.19
C THR A 93 -5.42 18.97 -5.50
N GLU A 94 -4.45 18.72 -6.39
CA GLU A 94 -4.36 19.36 -7.71
C GLU A 94 -5.42 18.82 -8.69
N ILE A 95 -5.83 17.55 -8.54
CA ILE A 95 -6.74 16.85 -9.48
C ILE A 95 -8.19 16.96 -9.02
N ASP A 96 -8.50 16.53 -7.80
CA ASP A 96 -9.88 16.40 -7.29
C ASP A 96 -10.20 17.42 -6.17
N GLY A 97 -9.24 18.28 -5.82
CA GLY A 97 -9.36 19.24 -4.73
C GLY A 97 -9.11 18.64 -3.33
N PRO A 98 -9.08 19.48 -2.28
CA PRO A 98 -8.69 19.06 -0.93
C PRO A 98 -9.77 18.26 -0.18
N GLY A 99 -11.02 18.26 -0.67
CA GLY A 99 -12.17 17.66 0.02
C GLY A 99 -12.20 16.13 0.02
N CYS A 100 -11.44 15.48 -0.87
CA CYS A 100 -11.37 14.02 -0.93
C CYS A 100 -10.43 13.40 0.11
N LEU A 101 -9.55 14.20 0.72
CA LEU A 101 -8.57 13.73 1.69
C LEU A 101 -9.09 13.90 3.12
N ARG A 102 -8.86 12.86 3.93
CA ARG A 102 -9.06 12.93 5.38
C ARG A 102 -7.77 13.40 6.02
N TRP A 103 -7.83 14.50 6.75
CA TRP A 103 -6.67 15.12 7.40
C TRP A 103 -6.53 14.73 8.88
N GLU A 104 -7.47 13.94 9.37
CA GLU A 104 -7.45 13.35 10.71
C GLU A 104 -7.72 11.84 10.61
N PRO A 105 -7.00 10.99 11.36
CA PRO A 105 -7.26 9.56 11.39
C PRO A 105 -8.60 9.26 12.07
N GLN A 106 -9.15 8.07 11.82
CA GLN A 106 -10.37 7.61 12.51
C GLN A 106 -9.99 6.84 13.78
N ASP A 107 -10.69 7.10 14.88
CA ASP A 107 -10.46 6.47 16.20
C ASP A 107 -10.90 4.99 16.30
N LYS A 108 -10.92 4.25 15.19
CA LYS A 108 -11.50 2.89 15.18
C LYS A 108 -10.48 1.83 15.56
N VAL A 109 -10.17 1.72 16.84
CA VAL A 109 -9.50 0.53 17.40
C VAL A 109 -10.57 -0.50 17.76
N ARG A 110 -10.83 -1.47 16.88
CA ARG A 110 -11.63 -2.64 17.22
C ARG A 110 -10.71 -3.73 17.77
N LEU A 111 -10.66 -3.85 19.09
CA LEU A 111 -9.96 -4.96 19.74
C LEU A 111 -10.70 -6.27 19.43
N SER A 112 -10.01 -7.19 18.78
CA SER A 112 -10.50 -8.54 18.52
C SER A 112 -9.43 -9.53 18.98
N SER A 113 -9.77 -10.39 19.93
CA SER A 113 -8.90 -11.50 20.32
C SER A 113 -9.15 -12.70 19.42
N THR A 114 -8.12 -13.52 19.22
CA THR A 114 -8.22 -14.81 18.54
C THR A 114 -7.36 -15.82 19.29
N PRO A 115 -7.81 -17.08 19.43
CA PRO A 115 -6.99 -18.14 20.01
C PRO A 115 -5.91 -18.67 19.04
N ARG A 116 -5.86 -18.15 17.80
CA ARG A 116 -4.88 -18.60 16.80
C ARG A 116 -3.48 -18.12 17.17
N HIS A 117 -2.50 -19.01 17.00
CA HIS A 117 -1.09 -18.68 17.20
C HIS A 117 -0.62 -17.63 16.16
N PRO A 118 0.21 -16.64 16.55
CA PRO A 118 0.73 -15.62 15.61
C PRO A 118 1.50 -16.19 14.42
N GLU A 119 2.13 -17.36 14.60
CA GLU A 119 2.92 -18.04 13.55
C GLU A 119 2.10 -19.02 12.70
N ALA A 120 0.77 -19.05 12.84
CA ALA A 120 -0.06 -19.89 11.98
C ALA A 120 0.13 -19.49 10.50
N PRO A 121 0.25 -20.44 9.55
CA PRO A 121 0.58 -20.18 8.14
C PRO A 121 -0.61 -19.62 7.35
N LEU A 122 -1.16 -18.49 7.81
CA LEU A 122 -2.24 -17.77 7.17
C LEU A 122 -1.68 -16.97 5.98
N HIS A 123 -2.33 -17.06 4.82
CA HIS A 123 -1.96 -16.34 3.58
C HIS A 123 -0.63 -16.76 2.94
N LEU A 124 -0.09 -17.93 3.28
CA LEU A 124 1.09 -18.48 2.61
C LEU A 124 0.68 -19.31 1.39
N ALA A 125 1.12 -18.89 0.20
CA ALA A 125 0.84 -19.61 -1.04
C ALA A 125 1.35 -21.06 -0.96
N GLY A 126 0.53 -22.02 -1.40
CA GLY A 126 0.84 -23.44 -1.36
C GLY A 126 0.51 -24.15 -0.04
N PHE A 127 0.06 -23.45 1.00
CA PHE A 127 -0.39 -24.05 2.26
C PHE A 127 -1.93 -24.06 2.32
N HIS A 128 -2.52 -25.24 2.22
CA HIS A 128 -3.98 -25.43 2.37
C HIS A 128 -4.33 -25.61 3.85
N LEU A 129 -5.10 -24.66 4.40
CA LEU A 129 -5.69 -24.76 5.73
C LEU A 129 -7.13 -25.26 5.58
N PRO A 130 -7.44 -26.52 5.92
CA PRO A 130 -8.81 -27.00 5.85
C PRO A 130 -9.69 -26.20 6.84
N ALA A 131 -10.79 -25.65 6.35
CA ALA A 131 -11.81 -25.09 7.21
C ALA A 131 -12.45 -26.23 8.03
N LYS A 132 -12.78 -25.96 9.29
CA LYS A 132 -13.49 -26.93 10.12
C LYS A 132 -14.93 -26.99 9.60
N ASP A 133 -15.26 -28.02 8.82
CA ASP A 133 -16.64 -28.29 8.46
C ASP A 133 -17.42 -28.52 9.75
N HIS A 134 -18.40 -27.68 10.01
CA HIS A 134 -19.47 -28.02 10.94
C HIS A 134 -20.30 -29.12 10.26
N LEU A 135 -19.80 -30.36 10.32
CA LEU A 135 -20.59 -31.53 10.00
C LEU A 135 -21.82 -31.49 10.90
N GLY A 136 -22.97 -31.38 10.24
CA GLY A 136 -24.29 -31.42 10.85
C GLY A 136 -24.38 -32.62 11.77
N HIS A 137 -25.02 -32.36 12.90
CA HIS A 137 -25.40 -33.35 13.89
C HIS A 137 -26.43 -34.28 13.24
N ASP A 138 -25.98 -35.32 12.54
CA ASP A 138 -26.87 -36.43 12.15
C ASP A 138 -27.16 -37.25 13.41
N GLN A 139 -28.24 -36.88 14.10
CA GLN A 139 -28.91 -37.79 15.02
C GLN A 139 -29.53 -38.88 14.16
N GLY A 140 -28.86 -40.04 14.13
CA GLY A 140 -29.47 -41.28 13.68
C GLY A 140 -30.68 -41.60 14.55
N PHE A 141 -31.88 -41.35 14.02
CA PHE A 141 -33.09 -42.05 14.42
C PHE A 141 -33.41 -43.09 13.35
N LEU A 142 -33.26 -44.35 13.74
CA LEU A 142 -33.83 -45.54 13.11
C LEU A 142 -35.35 -45.31 12.86
N SER A 143 -35.95 -45.68 11.73
CA SER A 143 -36.51 -47.01 11.40
C SER A 143 -37.49 -46.85 10.18
N PRO A 144 -38.23 -47.88 9.69
CA PRO A 144 -37.90 -48.70 8.52
C PRO A 144 -39.04 -48.76 7.47
N LEU A 145 -38.93 -49.74 6.54
CA LEU A 145 -39.95 -50.25 5.58
C LEU A 145 -40.01 -49.42 4.29
N TRP A 146 -39.66 -49.96 3.12
CA TRP A 146 -40.13 -51.19 2.45
C TRP A 146 -39.00 -51.91 1.73
#